data_AF-A0A383AMF9-F1
#
_entry.id   AF-A0A383AMF9-F1
#
_cell.length_a   1.000
_cell.length_b   1.000
_cell.length_c   1.000
_cell.angle_alpha   90.00
_cell.angle_beta   90.00
_cell.angle_gamma   90.00
#
_symmetry.space_group_name_H-M   'P 1'
#
loop_
_entity.id
_entity.type
_entity.pdbx_description
1 polymer ?
#
loop_
_entity_poly.entity_id
_entity_poly.type
_entity_poly.pdbx_seq_one_letter_code
_entity_poly.pdbx_strand_id
1 'polypeptide(L)'
;IEFWSGALIIILLTGAYTVIGGLRAVIYTDTLQAIVLIIGSLTITITGLIKIGGWDNLVTSVGADHFNMFLPLDHPEFPWLGMVFAPPIIGIWYWCTDQYIVQRVLSAENELQARRGTIFAGYLKILPIFMFFIPGLIAYAMLKSGQISYDSSDQAFPTLVKELLPAGMRGLIAGGLLAALMSSLSSVFNSCSTLFTIDIYKKLKPDTSEKKLVQIGRIATSVVVLSGILWIPFMKTISGELYTYLQSVQA
;
A
#
# COMPACT_ATOMS: atom_id res chain seq x y z
N ILE A 1 -4.98 -8.83 -18.35
CA ILE A 1 -4.33 -7.62 -18.92
C ILE A 1 -2.84 -7.85 -18.78
N GLU A 2 -2.04 -7.64 -19.82
CA GLU A 2 -0.58 -7.70 -19.72
C GLU A 2 -0.11 -6.72 -18.62
N PHE A 3 0.81 -7.14 -17.75
CA PHE A 3 1.27 -6.34 -16.60
C PHE A 3 1.60 -4.89 -16.98
N TRP A 4 2.35 -4.70 -18.08
CA TRP A 4 2.78 -3.40 -18.57
C TRP A 4 1.64 -2.52 -19.05
N SER A 5 0.66 -3.12 -19.74
CA SER A 5 -0.56 -2.43 -20.16
C SER A 5 -1.39 -2.00 -18.94
N GLY A 6 -1.46 -2.85 -17.91
CA GLY A 6 -2.11 -2.53 -16.64
C GLY A 6 -1.42 -1.38 -15.90
N ALA A 7 -0.10 -1.42 -15.80
CA ALA A 7 0.70 -0.37 -15.16
C ALA A 7 0.51 1.00 -15.83
N LEU A 8 0.54 1.03 -17.17
CA LEU A 8 0.34 2.25 -17.94
C LEU A 8 -1.07 2.85 -17.73
N ILE A 9 -2.11 2.02 -17.74
CA ILE A 9 -3.49 2.44 -17.45
C ILE A 9 -3.58 3.04 -16.05
N ILE A 10 -3.01 2.36 -15.04
CA ILE A 10 -3.04 2.83 -13.65
C ILE A 10 -2.32 4.18 -13.52
N ILE A 11 -1.14 4.35 -14.10
CA ILE A 11 -0.38 5.61 -14.00
C ILE A 11 -1.15 6.76 -14.68
N LEU A 12 -1.72 6.54 -15.86
CA LEU A 12 -2.48 7.57 -16.57
C LEU A 12 -3.74 7.98 -15.82
N LEU A 13 -4.54 7.01 -15.36
CA LEU A 13 -5.75 7.30 -14.58
C LEU A 13 -5.40 8.01 -13.28
N THR A 14 -4.34 7.54 -12.60
CA THR A 14 -3.87 8.16 -11.36
C THR A 14 -3.41 9.59 -11.56
N GLY A 15 -2.56 9.83 -12.56
CA GLY A 15 -2.09 11.16 -12.89
C GLY A 15 -3.24 12.11 -13.20
N ALA A 16 -4.22 11.67 -14.00
CA ALA A 16 -5.37 12.48 -14.37
C ALA A 16 -6.18 12.95 -13.15
N TYR A 17 -6.60 12.03 -12.26
CA TYR A 17 -7.38 12.45 -11.09
C TYR A 17 -6.54 13.17 -10.04
N THR A 18 -5.24 12.88 -9.92
CA THR A 18 -4.36 13.58 -8.97
C THR A 18 -4.20 15.05 -9.34
N VAL A 19 -3.98 15.34 -10.62
CA VAL A 19 -3.84 16.71 -11.15
C VAL A 19 -5.14 17.52 -10.95
N ILE A 20 -6.30 16.87 -11.08
CA ILE A 20 -7.62 17.51 -10.99
C ILE A 20 -8.09 17.66 -9.54
N GLY A 21 -8.02 16.59 -8.75
CA GLY A 21 -8.69 16.48 -7.45
C GLY A 21 -7.89 16.98 -6.25
N GLY A 22 -6.55 17.00 -6.33
CA GLY A 22 -5.69 17.39 -5.21
C GLY A 22 -5.84 16.52 -3.96
N LEU A 23 -5.19 16.92 -2.86
CA LEU A 23 -5.12 16.15 -1.61
C LEU A 23 -6.50 15.80 -1.02
N ARG A 24 -7.48 16.72 -1.12
CA ARG A 24 -8.82 16.50 -0.58
C ARG A 24 -9.51 15.30 -1.24
N ALA A 25 -9.48 15.21 -2.57
CA ALA A 25 -10.08 14.08 -3.29
C ALA A 25 -9.45 12.75 -2.88
N VAL A 26 -8.11 12.71 -2.76
CA VAL A 26 -7.35 11.53 -2.33
C VAL A 26 -7.80 11.04 -0.95
N ILE A 27 -7.96 11.94 0.02
CA ILE A 27 -8.35 11.55 1.39
C ILE A 27 -9.75 10.92 1.44
N TYR A 28 -10.71 11.44 0.67
CA TYR A 28 -12.06 10.86 0.64
C TYR A 28 -12.07 9.47 -0.03
N THR A 29 -11.36 9.31 -1.15
CA THR A 29 -11.29 8.01 -1.83
C THR A 29 -10.64 6.95 -0.94
N ASP A 30 -9.59 7.32 -0.20
CA ASP A 30 -8.91 6.42 0.72
C ASP A 30 -9.79 5.96 1.87
N THR A 31 -10.59 6.88 2.41
CA THR A 31 -11.48 6.57 3.54
C THR A 31 -12.52 5.53 3.13
N LEU A 32 -13.13 5.69 1.95
CA LEU A 32 -14.08 4.71 1.42
C LEU A 32 -13.40 3.37 1.14
N GLN A 33 -12.20 3.41 0.56
CA GLN A 33 -11.43 2.22 0.26
C GLN A 33 -11.03 1.44 1.52
N ALA A 34 -10.65 2.13 2.61
CA ALA A 34 -10.34 1.47 3.87
C ALA A 34 -11.52 0.64 4.39
N ILE A 35 -12.74 1.19 4.33
CA ILE A 35 -13.97 0.47 4.72
C ILE A 35 -14.16 -0.77 3.84
N VAL A 36 -14.01 -0.62 2.52
CA VAL A 36 -14.13 -1.72 1.57
C VAL A 36 -13.13 -2.84 1.86
N LEU A 37 -11.86 -2.49 2.09
CA LEU A 37 -10.81 -3.48 2.39
C LEU A 37 -11.04 -4.18 3.73
N ILE A 38 -11.49 -3.46 4.76
CA ILE A 38 -11.82 -4.06 6.06
C ILE A 38 -12.93 -5.12 5.91
N ILE A 39 -14.03 -4.77 5.21
CA ILE A 39 -15.16 -5.68 4.98
C ILE A 39 -14.73 -6.87 4.11
N GLY A 40 -13.96 -6.61 3.06
CA GLY A 40 -13.41 -7.64 2.18
C GLY A 40 -12.55 -8.64 2.91
N SER A 41 -11.54 -8.15 3.62
CA SER A 41 -10.63 -9.00 4.37
C SER A 41 -11.34 -9.76 5.48
N LEU A 42 -12.29 -9.16 6.19
CA LEU A 42 -13.09 -9.87 7.18
C LEU A 42 -13.88 -11.02 6.54
N THR A 43 -14.47 -10.78 5.37
CA THR A 43 -15.21 -11.82 4.64
C THR A 43 -14.29 -12.95 4.19
N ILE A 44 -13.10 -12.62 3.65
CA ILE A 44 -12.08 -13.60 3.26
C ILE A 44 -11.65 -14.44 4.47
N THR A 45 -11.37 -13.80 5.60
CA THR A 45 -10.98 -14.51 6.83
C THR A 45 -12.07 -15.48 7.29
N ILE A 46 -13.32 -15.03 7.35
CA ILE A 46 -14.45 -15.88 7.79
C ILE A 46 -14.67 -17.05 6.81
N THR A 47 -14.80 -16.76 5.51
CA THR A 47 -15.06 -17.78 4.49
C THR A 47 -13.90 -18.77 4.34
N GLY A 48 -12.67 -18.27 4.43
CA GLY A 48 -11.46 -19.09 4.40
C GLY A 48 -11.33 -20.01 5.61
N LEU A 49 -11.62 -19.51 6.83
CA LEU A 49 -11.65 -20.35 8.02
C LEU A 49 -12.72 -21.44 7.92
N ILE A 50 -13.92 -21.11 7.43
CA ILE A 50 -14.98 -22.11 7.20
C ILE A 50 -14.50 -23.17 6.21
N LYS A 51 -13.81 -22.77 5.13
CA LYS A 51 -13.30 -23.68 4.09
C LYS A 51 -12.20 -24.62 4.60
N ILE A 52 -11.34 -24.14 5.49
CA ILE A 52 -10.27 -24.93 6.13
C ILE A 52 -10.82 -25.82 7.26
N GLY A 53 -12.04 -25.55 7.74
CA GLY A 53 -12.67 -26.28 8.83
C GLY A 53 -12.34 -25.72 10.22
N GLY A 54 -11.97 -24.44 10.31
CA GLY A 54 -11.77 -23.71 11.56
C GLY A 54 -10.33 -23.34 11.86
N TRP A 55 -10.14 -22.66 13.00
CA TRP A 55 -8.85 -22.16 13.46
C TRP A 55 -7.86 -23.27 13.80
N ASP A 56 -8.32 -24.34 14.47
CA ASP A 56 -7.44 -25.43 14.88
C ASP A 56 -6.86 -26.18 13.67
N ASN A 57 -7.67 -26.37 12.64
CA ASN A 57 -7.22 -26.93 11.36
C ASN A 57 -6.24 -26.00 10.65
N LEU A 58 -6.45 -24.68 10.70
CA LEU A 58 -5.50 -23.71 10.14
C LEU A 58 -4.14 -23.85 10.83
N VAL A 59 -4.11 -23.80 12.17
CA VAL A 59 -2.87 -23.92 12.96
C VAL A 59 -2.14 -25.23 12.67
N THR A 60 -2.88 -26.34 12.63
CA THR A 60 -2.32 -27.67 12.35
C THR A 60 -1.77 -27.77 10.92
N SER A 61 -2.45 -27.17 9.94
CA SER A 61 -2.06 -27.23 8.52
C SER A 61 -0.84 -26.39 8.20
N VAL A 62 -0.72 -25.19 8.80
CA VAL A 62 0.41 -24.30 8.57
C VAL A 62 1.61 -24.65 9.45
N GLY A 63 1.36 -25.17 10.66
CA GLY A 63 2.36 -25.46 11.69
C GLY A 63 2.52 -24.30 12.67
N ALA A 64 2.76 -24.63 13.94
CA ALA A 64 2.85 -23.65 15.03
C ALA A 64 3.95 -22.60 14.83
N ASP A 65 5.02 -22.94 14.11
CA ASP A 65 6.14 -22.03 13.86
C ASP A 65 5.74 -20.78 13.08
N HIS A 66 4.70 -20.85 12.24
CA HIS A 66 4.18 -19.69 11.50
C HIS A 66 3.48 -18.65 12.39
N PHE A 67 3.23 -18.98 13.66
CA PHE A 67 2.70 -18.07 14.67
C PHE A 67 3.78 -17.54 15.63
N ASN A 68 5.04 -17.97 15.46
CA ASN A 68 6.13 -17.47 16.27
C ASN A 68 6.57 -16.08 15.79
N MET A 69 6.36 -15.07 16.63
CA MET A 69 6.79 -13.69 16.35
C MET A 69 8.29 -13.45 16.63
N PHE A 70 8.93 -14.30 17.43
CA PHE A 70 10.33 -14.16 17.84
C PHE A 70 11.15 -15.30 17.25
N LEU A 71 11.59 -15.11 16.00
CA LEU A 71 12.42 -16.06 15.28
C LEU A 71 13.85 -16.10 15.84
N PRO A 72 14.61 -17.18 15.63
CA PRO A 72 15.99 -17.30 16.12
C PRO A 72 16.89 -16.11 15.72
N LEU A 73 17.91 -15.83 16.53
CA LEU A 73 18.84 -14.71 16.30
C LEU A 73 19.64 -14.87 14.98
N ASP A 74 19.85 -16.09 14.56
CA ASP A 74 20.54 -16.49 13.33
C ASP A 74 19.59 -16.65 12.13
N HIS A 75 18.30 -16.31 12.28
CA HIS A 75 17.38 -16.35 11.15
C HIS A 75 17.88 -15.37 10.06
N PRO A 76 18.01 -15.83 8.79
CA PRO A 76 18.69 -15.06 7.74
C PRO A 76 18.00 -13.72 7.42
N GLU A 77 16.67 -13.68 7.49
CA GLU A 77 15.89 -12.49 7.12
C GLU A 77 15.30 -11.72 8.31
N PHE A 78 14.79 -12.42 9.33
CA PHE A 78 14.02 -11.84 10.43
C PHE A 78 14.58 -12.19 11.82
N PRO A 79 15.85 -11.88 12.12
CA PRO A 79 16.41 -12.13 13.45
C PRO A 79 15.66 -11.29 14.49
N TRP A 80 15.15 -11.92 15.57
CA TRP A 80 14.23 -11.24 16.49
C TRP A 80 14.80 -9.95 17.08
N LEU A 81 16.10 -9.93 17.41
CA LEU A 81 16.75 -8.76 18.00
C LEU A 81 16.72 -7.57 17.01
N GLY A 82 16.99 -7.83 15.73
CA GLY A 82 16.86 -6.83 14.68
C GLY A 82 15.42 -6.33 14.54
N MET A 83 14.45 -7.26 14.56
CA MET A 83 13.02 -6.95 14.44
C MET A 83 12.43 -6.18 15.64
N VAL A 84 13.04 -6.29 16.83
CA VAL A 84 12.61 -5.50 17.99
C VAL A 84 13.12 -4.06 17.92
N PHE A 85 14.35 -3.83 17.45
CA PHE A 85 14.97 -2.51 17.51
C PHE A 85 14.90 -1.71 16.21
N ALA A 86 15.03 -2.34 15.04
CA ALA A 86 15.04 -1.62 13.77
C ALA A 86 13.66 -1.07 13.36
N PRO A 87 12.55 -1.84 13.43
CA PRO A 87 11.23 -1.35 13.02
C PRO A 87 10.71 -0.15 13.82
N PRO A 88 10.93 -0.02 15.15
CA PRO A 88 10.58 1.23 15.85
C PRO A 88 11.34 2.46 15.33
N ILE A 89 12.63 2.33 15.03
CA ILE A 89 13.46 3.43 14.50
C ILE A 89 12.96 3.84 13.11
N ILE A 90 12.78 2.86 12.23
CA ILE A 90 12.22 3.07 10.88
C ILE A 90 10.79 3.63 10.98
N GLY A 91 10.01 3.17 11.96
CA GLY A 91 8.67 3.65 12.24
C GLY A 91 8.65 5.13 12.57
N ILE A 92 9.55 5.62 13.42
CA ILE A 92 9.64 7.05 13.72
C ILE A 92 9.93 7.86 12.45
N TRP A 93 10.90 7.41 11.64
CA TRP A 93 11.18 8.05 10.35
C TRP A 93 9.93 8.06 9.45
N TYR A 94 9.30 6.90 9.26
CA TYR A 94 8.14 6.75 8.40
C TYR A 94 6.93 7.59 8.87
N TRP A 95 6.60 7.58 10.16
CA TRP A 95 5.42 8.27 10.69
C TRP A 95 5.63 9.77 10.93
N CYS A 96 6.86 10.20 11.23
CA CYS A 96 7.13 11.58 11.64
C CYS A 96 7.86 12.40 10.58
N THR A 97 8.45 11.78 9.56
CA THR A 97 9.24 12.50 8.54
C THR A 97 8.80 12.24 7.11
N ASP A 98 8.06 11.15 6.84
CA ASP A 98 7.49 10.92 5.51
C ASP A 98 6.43 11.99 5.21
N GLN A 99 6.73 12.81 4.20
CA GLN A 99 5.91 13.95 3.83
C GLN A 99 4.48 13.55 3.50
N TYR A 100 4.27 12.38 2.92
CA TYR A 100 2.93 11.88 2.60
C TYR A 100 2.05 11.76 3.86
N ILE A 101 2.62 11.23 4.94
CA ILE A 101 1.91 10.99 6.20
C ILE A 101 1.77 12.29 6.98
N VAL A 102 2.86 13.03 7.12
CA VAL A 102 2.90 14.31 7.85
C VAL A 102 1.91 15.30 7.24
N GLN A 103 1.80 15.35 5.91
CA GLN A 103 0.87 16.25 5.21
C GLN A 103 -0.59 16.00 5.59
N ARG A 104 -0.99 14.74 5.88
CA ARG A 104 -2.37 14.43 6.32
C ARG A 104 -2.65 14.99 7.72
N VAL A 105 -1.67 14.91 8.61
CA VAL A 105 -1.78 15.45 9.97
C VAL A 105 -1.84 16.98 9.94
N LEU A 106 -1.00 17.62 9.12
CA LEU A 106 -0.99 19.07 8.93
C LEU A 106 -2.24 19.62 8.24
N SER A 107 -2.99 18.78 7.52
CA SER A 107 -4.25 19.15 6.87
C SER A 107 -5.47 19.00 7.78
N ALA A 108 -5.28 18.58 9.04
CA ALA A 108 -6.35 18.50 10.02
C ALA A 108 -6.85 19.91 10.39
N GLU A 109 -8.13 20.00 10.76
CA GLU A 109 -8.77 21.27 11.09
C GLU A 109 -8.11 22.01 12.27
N ASN A 110 -7.60 21.26 13.24
CA ASN A 110 -6.89 21.77 14.41
C ASN A 110 -6.04 20.67 15.06
N GLU A 111 -5.17 21.07 16.00
CA GLU A 111 -4.27 20.18 16.72
C GLU A 111 -5.02 19.06 17.46
N LEU A 112 -6.19 19.35 18.03
CA LEU A 112 -6.99 18.35 18.74
C LEU A 112 -7.44 17.24 17.79
N GLN A 113 -7.93 17.58 16.59
CA GLN A 113 -8.31 16.61 15.58
C GLN A 113 -7.10 15.86 15.02
N ALA A 114 -5.98 16.55 14.80
CA ALA A 114 -4.73 15.94 14.38
C ALA A 114 -4.28 14.84 15.38
N ARG A 115 -4.27 15.15 16.68
CA ARG A 115 -3.88 14.23 17.74
C ARG A 115 -4.84 13.05 17.90
N ARG A 116 -6.16 13.31 17.86
CA ARG A 116 -7.16 12.24 17.93
C ARG A 116 -7.06 11.31 16.72
N GLY A 117 -6.88 11.88 15.52
CA GLY A 117 -6.71 11.14 14.28
C GLY A 117 -5.47 10.25 14.29
N THR A 118 -4.32 10.74 14.76
CA THR A 118 -3.09 9.94 14.83
C THR A 118 -3.19 8.82 15.88
N ILE A 119 -3.79 9.08 17.05
CA ILE A 119 -4.05 8.02 18.04
C ILE A 119 -4.99 6.95 17.47
N PHE A 120 -6.07 7.37 16.81
CA PHE A 120 -7.00 6.45 16.17
C PHE A 120 -6.33 5.62 15.07
N ALA A 121 -5.48 6.23 14.24
CA ALA A 121 -4.69 5.52 13.25
C ALA A 121 -3.75 4.48 13.89
N GLY A 122 -3.19 4.78 15.06
CA GLY A 122 -2.42 3.83 15.86
C GLY A 122 -3.22 2.59 16.26
N TYR A 123 -4.47 2.75 16.70
CA TYR A 123 -5.35 1.60 16.96
C TYR A 123 -5.69 0.80 15.70
N LEU A 124 -5.95 1.49 14.58
CA LEU A 124 -6.23 0.82 13.30
C LEU A 124 -5.03 0.00 12.79
N LYS A 125 -3.81 0.28 13.22
CA LYS A 125 -2.61 -0.48 12.83
C LYS A 125 -2.54 -1.90 13.38
N ILE A 126 -3.45 -2.27 14.29
CA ILE A 126 -3.63 -3.67 14.72
C ILE A 126 -4.39 -4.47 13.65
N LEU A 127 -5.27 -3.84 12.87
CA LEU A 127 -6.13 -4.52 11.89
C LEU A 127 -5.39 -5.30 10.80
N PRO A 128 -4.24 -4.86 10.25
CA PRO A 128 -3.49 -5.60 9.24
C PRO A 128 -3.19 -7.06 9.59
N ILE A 129 -3.05 -7.40 10.88
CA ILE A 129 -2.88 -8.79 11.33
C ILE A 129 -4.10 -9.63 10.91
N PHE A 130 -5.31 -9.11 11.16
CA PHE A 130 -6.56 -9.78 10.80
C PHE A 130 -6.88 -9.67 9.31
N MET A 131 -6.43 -8.60 8.66
CA MET A 131 -6.80 -8.28 7.27
C MET A 131 -5.89 -8.91 6.23
N PHE A 132 -4.62 -9.16 6.56
CA PHE A 132 -3.61 -9.63 5.61
C PHE A 132 -2.85 -10.84 6.13
N PHE A 133 -2.41 -10.83 7.40
CA PHE A 133 -1.63 -11.95 7.94
C PHE A 133 -2.47 -13.24 8.06
N ILE A 134 -3.66 -13.19 8.69
CA ILE A 134 -4.53 -14.37 8.79
C ILE A 134 -4.98 -14.86 7.40
N PRO A 135 -5.48 -14.00 6.49
CA PRO A 135 -5.69 -14.41 5.10
C PRO A 135 -4.48 -15.03 4.42
N GLY A 136 -3.27 -14.50 4.65
CA GLY A 136 -2.03 -15.10 4.14
C GLY A 136 -1.84 -16.54 4.62
N LEU A 137 -2.07 -16.82 5.91
CA LEU A 137 -2.01 -18.17 6.46
C LEU A 137 -3.09 -19.08 5.86
N ILE A 138 -4.31 -18.56 5.66
CA ILE A 138 -5.40 -19.28 5.01
C ILE A 138 -4.99 -19.66 3.57
N ALA A 139 -4.46 -18.71 2.80
CA ALA A 139 -3.96 -18.98 1.45
C ALA A 139 -2.86 -20.04 1.46
N TYR A 140 -1.95 -20.00 2.43
CA TYR A 140 -0.88 -20.98 2.54
C TYR A 140 -1.40 -22.39 2.88
N ALA A 141 -2.36 -22.50 3.81
CA ALA A 141 -3.01 -23.78 4.13
C ALA A 141 -3.81 -24.35 2.95
N MET A 142 -4.54 -23.48 2.21
CA MET A 142 -5.27 -23.87 1.01
C MET A 142 -4.34 -24.28 -0.13
N LEU A 143 -3.17 -23.66 -0.26
CA LEU A 143 -2.13 -24.05 -1.21
C LEU A 143 -1.59 -25.44 -0.88
N LYS A 144 -1.20 -25.67 0.39
CA LYS A 144 -0.70 -26.98 0.86
C LYS A 144 -1.69 -28.13 0.65
N SER A 145 -2.98 -27.85 0.83
CA SER A 145 -4.06 -28.83 0.64
C SER A 145 -4.49 -29.01 -0.82
N GLY A 146 -3.89 -28.27 -1.77
CA GLY A 146 -4.20 -28.34 -3.19
C GLY A 146 -5.55 -27.72 -3.58
N GLN A 147 -6.18 -26.95 -2.68
CA GLN A 147 -7.46 -26.28 -2.97
C GLN A 147 -7.29 -25.06 -3.87
N ILE A 148 -6.13 -24.41 -3.81
CA ILE A 148 -5.73 -23.30 -4.67
C ILE A 148 -4.32 -23.52 -5.18
N SER A 149 -3.97 -22.83 -6.26
CA SER A 149 -2.64 -22.88 -6.86
C SER A 149 -2.22 -21.47 -7.26
N TYR A 150 -1.00 -21.10 -6.90
CA TYR A 150 -0.34 -19.86 -7.33
C TYR A 150 1.18 -20.06 -7.28
N ASP A 151 1.89 -19.35 -8.15
CA ASP A 151 3.33 -19.54 -8.33
C ASP A 151 4.18 -18.61 -7.44
N SER A 152 3.58 -17.50 -6.97
CA SER A 152 4.24 -16.49 -6.14
C SER A 152 3.37 -16.12 -4.94
N SER A 153 4.01 -15.86 -3.80
CA SER A 153 3.35 -15.39 -2.57
C SER A 153 2.53 -14.11 -2.78
N ASP A 154 2.91 -13.26 -3.73
CA ASP A 154 2.18 -12.01 -4.04
C ASP A 154 0.78 -12.28 -4.61
N GLN A 155 0.58 -13.46 -5.18
CA GLN A 155 -0.70 -13.89 -5.75
C GLN A 155 -1.65 -14.47 -4.68
N ALA A 156 -1.20 -14.67 -3.44
CA ALA A 156 -2.01 -15.30 -2.38
C ALA A 156 -3.31 -14.54 -2.14
N PHE A 157 -3.25 -13.23 -1.88
CA PHE A 157 -4.44 -12.42 -1.59
C PHE A 157 -5.37 -12.28 -2.80
N PRO A 158 -4.90 -11.96 -4.03
CA PRO A 158 -5.72 -11.99 -5.23
C PRO A 158 -6.40 -13.34 -5.49
N THR A 159 -5.70 -14.45 -5.21
CA THR A 159 -6.26 -15.80 -5.36
C THR A 159 -7.38 -16.04 -4.37
N LEU A 160 -7.23 -15.66 -3.10
CA LEU A 160 -8.32 -15.75 -2.12
C LEU A 160 -9.54 -14.91 -2.51
N VAL A 161 -9.32 -13.68 -2.99
CA VAL A 161 -10.41 -12.83 -3.51
C VAL A 161 -11.15 -13.52 -4.66
N LYS A 162 -10.41 -14.18 -5.55
CA LYS A 162 -10.99 -14.91 -6.69
C LYS A 162 -11.75 -16.17 -6.23
N GLU A 163 -11.20 -16.95 -5.32
CA GLU A 163 -11.73 -18.28 -4.99
C GLU A 163 -12.80 -18.25 -3.87
N LEU A 164 -12.72 -17.28 -2.95
CA LEU A 164 -13.61 -17.23 -1.77
C LEU A 164 -14.75 -16.20 -1.89
N LEU A 165 -14.60 -15.14 -2.68
CA LEU A 165 -15.60 -14.07 -2.73
C LEU A 165 -16.62 -14.24 -3.88
N PRO A 166 -17.90 -13.91 -3.64
CA PRO A 166 -18.93 -13.87 -4.67
C PRO A 166 -18.66 -12.74 -5.67
N ALA A 167 -19.22 -12.85 -6.87
CA ALA A 167 -18.90 -11.97 -8.01
C ALA A 167 -18.99 -10.46 -7.69
N GLY A 168 -20.05 -10.02 -7.01
CA GLY A 168 -20.22 -8.61 -6.65
C GLY A 168 -19.15 -8.09 -5.68
N MET A 169 -18.79 -8.88 -4.67
CA MET A 169 -17.78 -8.51 -3.69
C MET A 169 -16.36 -8.62 -4.27
N ARG A 170 -16.12 -9.60 -5.16
CA ARG A 170 -14.87 -9.73 -5.90
C ARG A 170 -14.56 -8.47 -6.70
N GLY A 171 -15.56 -7.93 -7.41
CA GLY A 171 -15.43 -6.66 -8.13
C GLY A 171 -15.15 -5.49 -7.19
N LEU A 172 -15.83 -5.42 -6.05
CA LEU A 172 -15.64 -4.38 -5.05
C LEU A 172 -14.21 -4.40 -4.45
N ILE A 173 -13.70 -5.58 -4.08
CA ILE A 173 -12.36 -5.72 -3.51
C ILE A 173 -11.28 -5.51 -4.57
N ALA A 174 -11.45 -6.04 -5.79
CA ALA A 174 -10.54 -5.76 -6.89
C ALA A 174 -10.47 -4.25 -7.20
N GLY A 175 -11.62 -3.57 -7.22
CA GLY A 175 -11.70 -2.12 -7.35
C GLY A 175 -11.02 -1.39 -6.18
N GLY A 176 -11.22 -1.85 -4.95
CA GLY A 176 -10.57 -1.30 -3.75
C GLY A 176 -9.04 -1.46 -3.75
N LEU A 177 -8.53 -2.61 -4.22
CA LEU A 177 -7.09 -2.84 -4.38
C LEU A 177 -6.50 -1.93 -5.47
N LEU A 178 -7.19 -1.77 -6.59
CA LEU A 178 -6.78 -0.83 -7.64
C LEU A 178 -6.80 0.61 -7.11
N ALA A 179 -7.84 0.99 -6.36
CA ALA A 179 -7.90 2.29 -5.69
C ALA A 179 -6.74 2.48 -4.71
N ALA A 180 -6.30 1.42 -4.00
CA ALA A 180 -5.17 1.48 -3.07
C ALA A 180 -3.85 1.80 -3.76
N LEU A 181 -3.62 1.14 -4.89
CA LEU A 181 -2.43 1.36 -5.72
C LEU A 181 -2.44 2.78 -6.29
N MET A 182 -3.60 3.21 -6.80
CA MET A 182 -3.79 4.56 -7.32
C MET A 182 -3.56 5.62 -6.24
N SER A 183 -4.12 5.44 -5.04
CA SER A 183 -3.92 6.33 -3.90
C SER A 183 -2.45 6.48 -3.53
N SER A 184 -1.72 5.36 -3.45
CA SER A 184 -0.29 5.36 -3.12
C SER A 184 0.51 6.12 -4.18
N LEU A 185 0.23 5.87 -5.46
CA LEU A 185 0.86 6.60 -6.57
C LEU A 185 0.53 8.09 -6.55
N SER A 186 -0.73 8.46 -6.36
CA SER A 186 -1.16 9.87 -6.28
C SER A 186 -0.46 10.61 -5.15
N SER A 187 -0.24 9.91 -4.04
CA SER A 187 0.41 10.45 -2.85
C SER A 187 1.89 10.71 -3.09
N VAL A 188 2.59 9.79 -3.75
CA VAL A 188 3.98 10.00 -4.18
C VAL A 188 4.08 11.16 -5.16
N PHE A 189 3.23 11.20 -6.18
CA PHE A 189 3.22 12.29 -7.16
C PHE A 189 2.94 13.66 -6.52
N ASN A 190 1.99 13.73 -5.60
CA ASN A 190 1.67 14.96 -4.85
C ASN A 190 2.81 15.37 -3.91
N SER A 191 3.48 14.41 -3.28
CA SER A 191 4.62 14.67 -2.38
C SER A 191 5.82 15.22 -3.16
N CYS A 192 6.19 14.61 -4.28
CA CYS A 192 7.24 15.12 -5.17
C CYS A 192 6.91 16.53 -5.69
N SER A 193 5.65 16.75 -6.08
CA SER A 193 5.18 18.05 -6.53
C SER A 193 5.28 19.11 -5.43
N THR A 194 4.84 18.80 -4.21
CA THR A 194 4.91 19.72 -3.07
C THR A 194 6.36 20.07 -2.73
N LEU A 195 7.24 19.07 -2.68
CA LEU A 195 8.66 19.25 -2.41
C LEU A 195 9.30 20.18 -3.45
N PHE A 196 9.04 19.94 -4.74
CA PHE A 196 9.54 20.84 -5.79
C PHE A 196 8.95 22.26 -5.67
N THR A 197 7.65 22.38 -5.45
CA THR A 197 6.97 23.67 -5.51
C THR A 197 7.28 24.55 -4.30
N ILE A 198 7.30 23.97 -3.11
CA ILE A 198 7.51 24.70 -1.85
C ILE A 198 8.99 24.79 -1.51
N ASP A 199 9.71 23.69 -1.57
CA ASP A 199 11.09 23.64 -1.06
C ASP A 199 12.13 24.13 -2.08
N ILE A 200 11.81 24.07 -3.38
CA ILE A 200 12.69 24.56 -4.45
C ILE A 200 12.13 25.86 -5.05
N TYR A 201 10.96 25.81 -5.69
CA TYR A 201 10.46 26.93 -6.47
C TYR A 201 10.12 28.15 -5.61
N LYS A 202 9.38 27.98 -4.51
CA LYS A 202 9.00 29.09 -3.62
C LYS A 202 10.20 29.72 -2.92
N LYS A 203 11.24 28.94 -2.58
CA LYS A 203 12.49 29.49 -2.04
C LYS A 203 13.25 30.34 -3.06
N LEU A 204 13.23 29.94 -4.33
CA LEU A 204 13.86 30.71 -5.43
C LEU A 204 13.04 31.93 -5.85
N LYS A 205 11.71 31.88 -5.75
CA LYS A 205 10.79 32.99 -6.06
C LYS A 205 9.76 33.21 -4.94
N PRO A 206 10.15 33.88 -3.84
CA PRO A 206 9.32 34.04 -2.64
C PRO A 206 7.97 34.73 -2.89
N ASP A 207 7.93 35.70 -3.80
CA ASP A 207 6.74 36.53 -4.08
C ASP A 207 5.72 35.85 -5.00
N THR A 208 5.83 34.54 -5.21
CA THR A 208 4.91 33.79 -6.08
C THR A 208 3.56 33.61 -5.38
N SER A 209 2.48 34.04 -6.05
CA SER A 209 1.11 33.89 -5.54
C SER A 209 0.70 32.42 -5.40
N GLU A 210 -0.19 32.12 -4.45
CA GLU A 210 -0.67 30.75 -4.19
C GLU A 210 -1.30 30.09 -5.42
N LYS A 211 -2.09 30.84 -6.19
CA LYS A 211 -2.69 30.34 -7.44
C LYS A 211 -1.61 29.88 -8.43
N LYS A 212 -0.50 30.62 -8.52
CA LYS A 212 0.62 30.26 -9.40
C LYS A 212 1.42 29.08 -8.86
N LEU A 213 1.58 28.97 -7.54
CA LEU A 213 2.18 27.79 -6.91
C LEU A 213 1.36 26.53 -7.21
N VAL A 214 0.02 26.59 -7.13
CA VAL A 214 -0.84 25.45 -7.49
C VAL A 214 -0.67 25.05 -8.96
N GLN A 215 -0.57 26.02 -9.88
CA GLN A 215 -0.30 25.75 -11.30
C GLN A 215 1.07 25.08 -11.51
N ILE A 216 2.11 25.56 -10.82
CA ILE A 216 3.46 24.97 -10.89
C ILE A 216 3.46 23.56 -10.33
N GLY A 217 2.75 23.32 -9.21
CA GLY A 217 2.59 21.99 -8.65
C GLY A 217 1.94 21.01 -9.64
N ARG A 218 0.90 21.43 -10.36
CA ARG A 218 0.27 20.60 -11.41
C ARG A 218 1.24 20.28 -12.55
N ILE A 219 2.08 21.24 -12.95
CA ILE A 219 3.12 21.02 -13.96
C ILE A 219 4.16 20.03 -13.43
N ALA A 220 4.65 20.21 -12.20
CA ALA A 220 5.60 19.29 -11.57
C ALA A 220 5.05 17.87 -11.48
N THR A 221 3.79 17.70 -11.06
CA THR A 221 3.09 16.40 -11.06
C THR A 221 3.08 15.80 -12.46
N SER A 222 2.75 16.59 -13.48
CA SER A 222 2.69 16.11 -14.87
C SER A 222 4.06 15.63 -15.37
N VAL A 223 5.14 16.37 -15.03
CA VAL A 223 6.51 15.97 -15.35
C VAL A 223 6.88 14.65 -14.67
N VAL A 224 6.58 14.49 -13.37
CA VAL A 224 6.85 13.25 -12.63
C VAL A 224 6.10 12.05 -13.23
N VAL A 225 4.82 12.23 -13.59
CA VAL A 225 4.01 11.19 -14.24
C VAL A 225 4.62 10.80 -15.59
N LEU A 226 5.00 11.77 -16.42
CA LEU A 226 5.63 11.51 -17.72
C LEU A 226 6.96 10.77 -17.56
N SER A 227 7.80 11.19 -16.61
CA SER A 227 9.06 10.50 -16.30
C SER A 227 8.81 9.05 -15.86
N GLY A 228 7.79 8.80 -15.03
CA GLY A 228 7.41 7.44 -14.63
C GLY A 228 6.97 6.57 -15.81
N ILE A 229 6.20 7.12 -16.75
CA ILE A 229 5.79 6.42 -17.98
C ILE A 229 7.01 6.12 -18.86
N LEU A 230 7.93 7.08 -19.01
CA LEU A 230 9.16 6.91 -19.79
C LEU A 230 10.13 5.91 -19.14
N TRP A 231 10.00 5.66 -17.84
CA TRP A 231 10.81 4.67 -17.13
C TRP A 231 10.33 3.22 -17.34
N ILE A 232 9.06 3.00 -17.70
CA ILE A 232 8.48 1.66 -17.94
C ILE A 232 9.28 0.82 -18.96
N PRO A 233 9.62 1.34 -20.16
CA PRO A 233 10.42 0.59 -21.13
C PRO A 233 11.81 0.24 -20.59
N PHE A 234 12.40 1.12 -19.80
CA PHE A 234 13.72 0.91 -19.21
C PHE A 234 13.71 -0.24 -18.20
N MET A 235 12.65 -0.34 -17.38
CA MET A 235 12.46 -1.47 -16.45
C MET A 235 12.40 -2.82 -17.16
N LYS A 236 11.79 -2.90 -18.36
CA LYS A 236 11.78 -4.14 -19.18
C LYS A 236 13.19 -4.63 -19.53
N THR A 237 14.16 -3.72 -19.57
CA THR A 237 15.56 -4.01 -19.95
C THR A 237 16.44 -4.44 -18.78
N ILE A 238 16.08 -4.11 -17.53
CA ILE A 238 16.95 -4.31 -16.36
C ILE A 238 16.72 -5.66 -15.67
N SER A 239 15.49 -6.15 -15.55
CA SER A 239 15.23 -7.51 -15.05
C SER A 239 13.82 -8.01 -15.39
N GLY A 240 13.66 -9.33 -15.49
CA GLY A 240 12.37 -9.99 -15.71
C GLY A 240 11.46 -10.03 -14.47
N GLU A 241 12.02 -9.81 -13.28
CA GLU A 241 11.31 -9.85 -11.99
C GLU A 241 11.47 -8.55 -11.20
N LEU A 242 10.35 -8.03 -10.69
CA LEU A 242 10.25 -6.75 -9.97
C LEU A 242 11.01 -6.77 -8.64
N TYR A 243 11.06 -7.92 -7.97
CA TYR A 243 11.70 -8.10 -6.66
C TYR A 243 13.21 -7.89 -6.74
N THR A 244 13.88 -8.48 -7.74
CA THR A 244 15.33 -8.33 -7.97
C THR A 244 15.72 -6.90 -8.33
N TYR A 245 14.88 -6.19 -9.09
CA TYR A 245 15.08 -4.77 -9.40
C TYR A 245 15.02 -3.91 -8.13
N LEU A 246 13.99 -4.10 -7.31
CA LEU A 246 13.82 -3.33 -6.06
C LEU A 246 15.02 -3.51 -5.12
N GLN A 247 15.56 -4.73 -5.00
CA GLN A 247 16.78 -4.95 -4.22
C GLN A 247 18.02 -4.29 -4.86
N SER A 248 18.15 -4.31 -6.19
CA SER A 248 19.32 -3.71 -6.88
C SER A 248 19.40 -2.19 -6.81
N VAL A 249 18.25 -1.50 -6.67
CA VAL A 249 18.18 -0.03 -6.56
C VAL A 249 18.35 0.45 -5.13
N GLN A 250 18.07 -0.42 -4.16
CA GLN A 250 18.22 -0.14 -2.72
C GLN A 250 19.61 -0.54 -2.17
N ALA A 251 20.37 -1.33 -2.92
CA ALA A 251 21.77 -1.68 -2.65
C ALA A 251 22.72 -0.56 -3.12
#